data_AF-A0A373CDC9-F1
#
_entry.id   AF-A0A373CDC9-F1
#
_cell.length_a   1.000
_cell.length_b   1.000
_cell.length_c   1.000
_cell.angle_alpha   90.00
_cell.angle_beta   90.00
_cell.angle_gamma   90.00
#
_symmetry.space_group_name_H-M   'P 1'
#
loop_
_entity.id
_entity.type
_entity.pdbx_description
1 polymer ?
#
loop_
_entity_poly.entity_id
_entity_poly.type
_entity_poly.pdbx_seq_one_letter_code
_entity_poly.pdbx_strand_id
1 'polypeptide(L)'
;MKTLREFAEMILNQVSENMGYRGEIVEIPNNNVENRVGLALSEPGNKLSPIVMISDLYEEYKTEGNENMLGPWCLKVKMRFLQQLEMQEDFPDITKMLQQGYPELKNHIQMKLINAAANEQHLKDIPWVPFLDLAITFRLALESNQDICVFTEITNSLLKIWNATSDELYQAALTNLQANNDYVFCDLFDYLFKDMPEFSGISDSVPTVKLYILTNNQAQFGAYELLRPNILKEIADKSNSDLIIFPCSVHELLVHPYDGTISIDYMRETVHHVNHTELLKEDVLSNQVYLYQRKEDRLIIA
;
A
#
# COMPACT_ATOMS: atom_id res chain seq x y z
N MET A 1 19.84 26.31 -2.91
CA MET A 1 19.55 24.86 -2.84
C MET A 1 18.99 24.43 -4.18
N LYS A 2 19.56 23.37 -4.75
CA LYS A 2 19.11 22.79 -6.02
C LYS A 2 17.70 22.24 -5.87
N THR A 3 16.91 22.27 -6.94
CA THR A 3 15.63 21.54 -6.99
C THR A 3 15.86 20.02 -6.96
N LEU A 4 14.84 19.24 -6.60
CA LEU A 4 14.89 17.77 -6.64
C LEU A 4 15.34 17.25 -8.01
N ARG A 5 14.82 17.85 -9.09
CA ARG A 5 15.15 17.45 -10.46
C ARG A 5 16.61 17.74 -10.80
N GLU A 6 17.11 18.94 -10.50
CA GLU A 6 18.52 19.29 -10.72
C GLU A 6 19.44 18.38 -9.90
N PHE A 7 19.07 18.07 -8.65
CA PHE A 7 19.81 17.13 -7.82
C PHE A 7 19.83 15.72 -8.44
N ALA A 8 18.67 15.20 -8.87
CA ALA A 8 18.57 13.91 -9.54
C ALA A 8 19.41 13.84 -10.83
N GLU A 9 19.35 14.87 -11.68
CA GLU A 9 20.14 14.95 -12.92
C GLU A 9 21.65 14.93 -12.65
N MET A 10 22.10 15.68 -11.63
CA MET A 10 23.52 15.74 -11.28
C MET A 10 24.03 14.41 -10.71
N ILE A 11 23.26 13.78 -9.82
CA ILE A 11 23.61 12.47 -9.26
C ILE A 11 23.59 11.40 -10.34
N LEU A 12 22.57 11.40 -11.22
CA LEU A 12 22.46 10.46 -12.32
C LEU A 12 23.69 10.50 -13.22
N ASN A 13 24.06 11.68 -13.71
CA ASN A 13 25.21 11.84 -14.60
C ASN A 13 26.50 11.30 -13.97
N GLN A 14 26.77 11.66 -12.72
CA GLN A 14 27.99 11.26 -12.04
C GLN A 14 28.01 9.75 -11.71
N VAL A 15 26.89 9.18 -11.27
CA VAL A 15 26.81 7.75 -10.96
C VAL A 15 26.86 6.91 -12.23
N SER A 16 26.12 7.27 -13.27
CA SER A 16 26.09 6.54 -14.54
C SER A 16 27.46 6.55 -15.23
N GLU A 17 28.17 7.68 -15.23
CA GLU A 17 29.52 7.79 -15.80
C GLU A 17 30.53 6.94 -15.01
N ASN A 18 30.51 7.03 -13.67
CA ASN A 18 31.41 6.27 -12.79
C ASN A 18 31.19 4.76 -12.88
N MET A 19 29.97 4.31 -13.19
CA MET A 19 29.63 2.89 -13.28
C MET A 19 29.70 2.36 -14.72
N GLY A 20 29.75 3.23 -15.73
CA GLY A 20 29.62 2.85 -17.14
C GLY A 20 28.23 2.34 -17.49
N TYR A 21 27.21 2.78 -16.76
CA TYR A 21 25.82 2.32 -16.88
C TYR A 21 24.98 3.36 -17.64
N ARG A 22 23.87 2.93 -18.22
CA ARG A 22 22.82 3.85 -18.68
C ARG A 22 21.97 4.26 -17.48
N GLY A 23 21.65 5.54 -17.38
CA GLY A 23 20.80 6.08 -16.34
C GLY A 23 19.53 6.71 -16.89
N GLU A 24 18.43 6.59 -16.15
CA GLU A 24 17.17 7.30 -16.40
C GLU A 24 16.56 7.80 -15.09
N ILE A 25 15.98 9.01 -15.13
CA ILE A 25 15.16 9.53 -14.04
C ILE A 25 13.74 9.02 -14.25
N VAL A 26 13.20 8.35 -13.24
CA VAL A 26 11.85 7.79 -13.27
C VAL A 26 10.99 8.44 -12.18
N GLU A 27 9.74 8.71 -12.51
CA GLU A 27 8.73 9.13 -11.55
C GLU A 27 7.88 7.92 -11.17
N ILE A 28 7.78 7.65 -9.88
CA ILE A 28 7.01 6.55 -9.32
C ILE A 28 5.80 7.15 -8.59
N PRO A 29 4.57 6.77 -8.97
CA PRO A 29 3.38 7.19 -8.25
C PRO A 29 3.47 6.90 -6.76
N ASN A 30 3.00 7.83 -5.94
CA ASN A 30 2.93 7.68 -4.49
C ASN A 30 1.51 7.96 -4.02
N ASN A 31 1.01 7.16 -3.08
CA ASN A 31 -0.40 7.25 -2.69
C ASN A 31 -0.69 8.64 -2.09
N ASN A 32 -1.74 9.32 -2.55
CA ASN A 32 -2.22 10.63 -2.05
C ASN A 32 -1.22 11.81 -2.06
N VAL A 33 0.01 11.62 -2.55
CA VAL A 33 1.06 12.65 -2.53
C VAL A 33 1.75 12.71 -3.88
N GLU A 34 2.66 13.67 -4.03
CA GLU A 34 3.43 13.82 -5.27
C GLU A 34 4.27 12.57 -5.57
N ASN A 35 4.43 12.29 -6.86
CA ASN A 35 5.26 11.20 -7.34
C ASN A 35 6.66 11.30 -6.74
N ARG A 36 7.21 10.15 -6.35
CA ARG A 36 8.60 10.07 -5.92
C ARG A 36 9.51 9.95 -7.14
N VAL A 37 10.66 10.58 -7.07
CA VAL A 37 11.67 10.55 -8.12
C VAL A 37 12.72 9.51 -7.76
N GLY A 38 13.04 8.63 -8.71
CA GLY A 38 14.09 7.62 -8.58
C GLY A 38 15.05 7.64 -9.76
N LEU A 39 16.21 6.98 -9.60
CA LEU A 39 17.15 6.71 -10.68
C LEU A 39 17.12 5.23 -11.02
N ALA A 40 16.77 4.91 -12.26
CA ALA A 40 16.98 3.60 -12.85
C ALA A 40 18.38 3.55 -13.46
N LEU A 41 19.20 2.58 -13.05
CA LEU A 41 20.55 2.37 -13.59
C LEU A 41 20.64 1.00 -14.25
N SER A 42 20.99 0.93 -15.55
CA SER A 42 21.07 -0.31 -16.34
C SER A 42 22.48 -0.55 -16.85
N GLU A 43 22.93 -1.80 -16.79
CA GLU A 43 24.09 -2.23 -17.57
C GLU A 43 23.79 -2.16 -19.08
N PRO A 44 24.80 -1.84 -19.91
CA PRO A 44 24.66 -1.92 -21.37
C PRO A 44 24.19 -3.32 -21.82
N GLY A 45 23.01 -3.38 -22.44
CA GLY A 45 22.40 -4.63 -22.92
C GLY A 45 21.41 -5.27 -21.94
N ASN A 46 21.36 -4.82 -20.68
CA ASN A 46 20.35 -5.23 -19.72
C ASN A 46 19.13 -4.28 -19.78
N LYS A 47 17.92 -4.83 -19.69
CA LYS A 47 16.66 -4.06 -19.78
C LYS A 47 16.08 -3.71 -18.41
N LEU A 48 16.61 -4.26 -17.33
CA LEU A 48 16.10 -4.05 -15.99
C LEU A 48 17.10 -3.33 -15.11
N SER A 49 16.55 -2.46 -14.28
CA SER A 49 17.29 -1.57 -13.43
C SER A 49 16.60 -1.45 -12.09
N PRO A 50 17.27 -1.82 -11.00
CA PRO A 50 16.90 -1.33 -9.69
C PRO A 50 16.71 0.19 -9.73
N ILE A 51 15.68 0.66 -9.03
CA ILE A 51 15.37 2.07 -8.91
C ILE A 51 15.78 2.52 -7.52
N VAL A 52 16.73 3.45 -7.46
CA VAL A 52 17.11 4.10 -6.20
C VAL A 52 16.27 5.36 -6.04
N MET A 53 15.47 5.42 -4.99
CA MET A 53 14.64 6.58 -4.68
C MET A 53 15.51 7.78 -4.28
N ILE A 54 15.43 8.84 -5.08
CA ILE A 54 16.17 10.08 -4.89
C ILE A 54 15.41 11.07 -4.03
N SER A 55 14.08 11.08 -4.07
CA SER A 55 13.28 11.96 -3.22
C SER A 55 13.70 11.88 -1.75
N ASP A 56 13.92 10.67 -1.21
CA ASP A 56 14.32 10.49 0.19
C ASP A 56 15.72 11.06 0.46
N LEU A 57 16.67 10.78 -0.45
CA LEU A 57 18.04 11.30 -0.34
C LEU A 57 18.07 12.82 -0.50
N TYR A 58 17.13 13.39 -1.25
CA TYR A 58 17.01 14.81 -1.43
C TYR A 58 16.50 15.51 -0.15
N GLU A 59 15.59 14.89 0.60
CA GLU A 59 15.20 15.39 1.92
C GLU A 59 16.39 15.44 2.88
N GLU A 60 17.22 14.38 2.93
CA GLU A 60 18.48 14.37 3.69
C GLU A 60 19.47 15.43 3.17
N TYR A 61 19.54 15.63 1.85
CA TYR A 61 20.41 16.65 1.25
C TYR A 61 19.98 18.07 1.62
N LYS A 62 18.68 18.34 1.75
CA LYS A 62 18.19 19.66 2.18
C LYS A 62 18.56 20.00 3.62
N THR A 63 18.68 19.00 4.49
CA THR A 63 18.97 19.20 5.92
C THR A 63 20.47 19.24 6.21
N GLU A 64 21.24 18.33 5.59
CA GLU A 64 22.66 18.08 5.92
C GLU A 64 23.63 18.41 4.78
N GLY A 65 23.10 18.69 3.58
CA GLY A 65 23.90 18.79 2.36
C GLY A 65 24.62 20.12 2.22
N ASN A 66 25.91 20.04 1.87
CA ASN A 66 26.61 21.15 1.24
C ASN A 66 26.36 21.10 -0.27
N GLU A 67 25.84 22.19 -0.85
CA GLU A 67 25.48 22.27 -2.27
C GLU A 67 26.62 21.92 -3.23
N ASN A 68 27.87 22.05 -2.77
CA ASN A 68 29.07 21.81 -3.56
C ASN A 68 29.67 20.41 -3.38
N MET A 69 29.08 19.54 -2.55
CA MET A 69 29.66 18.23 -2.22
C MET A 69 28.70 17.08 -2.57
N LEU A 70 28.70 16.69 -3.85
CA LEU A 70 27.85 15.59 -4.37
C LEU A 70 28.41 14.19 -4.11
N GLY A 71 29.71 14.06 -3.88
CA GLY A 71 30.40 12.78 -3.74
C GLY A 71 29.75 11.81 -2.72
N PRO A 72 29.44 12.26 -1.49
CA PRO A 72 28.76 11.41 -0.50
C PRO A 72 27.39 10.90 -0.97
N TRP A 73 26.62 11.73 -1.68
CA TRP A 73 25.30 11.37 -2.20
C TRP A 73 25.41 10.37 -3.36
N CYS A 74 26.38 10.56 -4.26
CA CYS A 74 26.68 9.60 -5.31
C CYS A 74 27.07 8.23 -4.73
N LEU A 75 27.86 8.23 -3.65
CA LEU A 75 28.23 7.00 -2.96
C LEU A 75 27.01 6.33 -2.31
N LYS A 76 26.14 7.08 -1.63
CA LYS A 76 24.88 6.57 -1.06
C LYS A 76 24.00 5.93 -2.15
N VAL A 77 23.83 6.58 -3.30
CA VAL A 77 23.07 6.01 -4.43
C VAL A 77 23.70 4.73 -4.93
N LYS A 78 25.02 4.72 -5.16
CA LYS A 78 25.74 3.53 -5.61
C LYS A 78 25.60 2.37 -4.62
N MET A 79 25.70 2.64 -3.32
CA MET A 79 25.52 1.62 -2.28
C MET A 79 24.10 1.05 -2.27
N ARG A 80 23.06 1.91 -2.30
CA ARG A 80 21.66 1.47 -2.36
C ARG A 80 21.40 0.63 -3.63
N PHE A 81 21.95 1.06 -4.77
CA PHE A 81 21.83 0.33 -6.03
C PHE A 81 22.45 -1.07 -5.96
N LEU A 82 23.69 -1.18 -5.47
CA LEU A 82 24.39 -2.47 -5.36
C LEU A 82 23.67 -3.42 -4.37
N GLN A 83 23.17 -2.90 -3.25
CA GLN A 83 22.37 -3.68 -2.30
C GLN A 83 21.09 -4.23 -2.95
N GLN A 84 20.40 -3.42 -3.77
CA GLN A 84 19.22 -3.88 -4.49
C GLN A 84 19.55 -4.95 -5.54
N LEU A 85 20.71 -4.86 -6.20
CA LEU A 85 21.19 -5.91 -7.12
C LEU A 85 21.47 -7.22 -6.38
N GLU A 86 22.14 -7.16 -5.23
CA GLU A 86 22.41 -8.35 -4.40
C GLU A 86 21.10 -9.02 -3.97
N MET A 87 20.10 -8.23 -3.55
CA MET A 87 18.78 -8.76 -3.20
C MET A 87 18.05 -9.39 -4.40
N GLN A 88 18.23 -8.89 -5.62
CA GLN A 88 17.58 -9.46 -6.80
C GLN A 88 18.00 -10.91 -7.10
N GLU A 89 19.18 -11.34 -6.69
CA GLU A 89 19.61 -12.75 -6.86
C GLU A 89 18.72 -13.73 -6.06
N ASP A 90 18.07 -13.25 -4.99
CA ASP A 90 17.16 -14.05 -4.16
C ASP A 90 15.72 -14.10 -4.68
N PHE A 91 15.37 -13.28 -5.69
CA PHE A 91 14.03 -13.23 -6.26
C PHE A 91 13.97 -13.82 -7.68
N PRO A 92 12.84 -14.41 -8.08
CA PRO A 92 12.65 -14.79 -9.47
C PRO A 92 12.72 -13.55 -10.37
N ASP A 93 13.23 -13.70 -11.59
CA ASP A 93 13.24 -12.64 -12.59
C ASP A 93 11.81 -12.17 -12.87
N ILE A 94 11.42 -11.04 -12.25
CA ILE A 94 10.07 -10.47 -12.32
C ILE A 94 9.69 -10.21 -13.78
N THR A 95 10.61 -9.83 -14.65
CA THR A 95 10.29 -9.60 -16.06
C THR A 95 9.96 -10.89 -16.77
N LYS A 96 10.75 -11.94 -16.53
CA LYS A 96 10.44 -13.26 -17.06
C LYS A 96 9.09 -13.77 -16.53
N MET A 97 8.76 -13.51 -15.27
CA MET A 97 7.44 -13.82 -14.71
C MET A 97 6.33 -13.05 -15.41
N LEU A 98 6.45 -11.72 -15.54
CA LEU A 98 5.47 -10.88 -16.22
C LEU A 98 5.24 -11.32 -17.68
N GLN A 99 6.25 -11.89 -18.34
CA GLN A 99 6.17 -12.47 -19.68
C GLN A 99 5.42 -13.82 -19.75
N GLN A 100 5.22 -14.52 -18.63
CA GLN A 100 4.40 -15.75 -18.59
C GLN A 100 2.93 -15.46 -18.91
N GLY A 101 2.50 -14.21 -18.73
CA GLY A 101 1.16 -13.75 -19.05
C GLY A 101 0.14 -13.99 -17.95
N TYR A 102 -1.06 -13.45 -18.16
CA TYR A 102 -2.15 -13.50 -17.18
C TYR A 102 -2.54 -14.91 -16.69
N PRO A 103 -2.62 -15.96 -17.54
CA PRO A 103 -3.06 -17.28 -17.07
C PRO A 103 -2.22 -17.88 -15.95
N GLU A 104 -0.91 -17.65 -15.97
CA GLU A 104 0.04 -18.14 -14.96
C GLU A 104 0.04 -17.24 -13.71
N LEU A 105 -0.18 -15.94 -13.88
CA LEU A 105 -0.06 -14.96 -12.78
C LEU A 105 -1.38 -14.65 -12.07
N LYS A 106 -2.53 -15.08 -12.61
CA LYS A 106 -3.85 -14.72 -12.07
C LYS A 106 -4.05 -15.09 -10.59
N ASN A 107 -3.42 -16.16 -10.11
CA ASN A 107 -3.52 -16.62 -8.73
C ASN A 107 -2.67 -15.78 -7.75
N HIS A 108 -1.83 -14.90 -8.26
CA HIS A 108 -0.97 -13.99 -7.49
C HIS A 108 -1.53 -12.56 -7.42
N ILE A 109 -2.69 -12.31 -8.03
CA ILE A 109 -3.31 -10.98 -8.06
C ILE A 109 -4.00 -10.73 -6.72
N GLN A 110 -3.64 -9.61 -6.09
CA GLN A 110 -4.27 -9.09 -4.89
C GLN A 110 -4.92 -7.74 -5.15
N MET A 111 -5.97 -7.44 -4.39
CA MET A 111 -6.59 -6.12 -4.36
C MET A 111 -5.80 -5.17 -3.43
N LYS A 112 -5.94 -3.88 -3.68
CA LYS A 112 -5.54 -2.80 -2.79
C LYS A 112 -6.64 -1.74 -2.81
N LEU A 113 -6.85 -1.07 -1.68
CA LEU A 113 -7.71 0.11 -1.60
C LEU A 113 -6.84 1.38 -1.57
N ILE A 114 -7.22 2.37 -2.37
CA ILE A 114 -6.65 3.73 -2.33
C ILE A 114 -7.77 4.77 -2.40
N ASN A 115 -7.50 5.99 -1.97
CA ASN A 115 -8.47 7.08 -2.09
C ASN A 115 -8.69 7.43 -3.57
N ALA A 116 -9.94 7.43 -4.07
CA ALA A 116 -10.19 7.64 -5.49
C ALA A 116 -9.87 9.08 -5.94
N ALA A 117 -10.30 10.07 -5.14
CA ALA A 117 -10.12 11.48 -5.48
C ALA A 117 -8.66 11.91 -5.39
N ALA A 118 -7.94 11.50 -4.34
CA ALA A 118 -6.54 11.86 -4.16
C ALA A 118 -5.60 11.19 -5.18
N ASN A 119 -6.04 10.11 -5.85
CA ASN A 119 -5.25 9.37 -6.83
C ASN A 119 -5.79 9.46 -8.26
N GLU A 120 -6.66 10.44 -8.58
CA GLU A 120 -7.30 10.56 -9.90
C GLU A 120 -6.31 10.52 -11.08
N GLN A 121 -5.14 11.15 -10.93
CA GLN A 121 -4.12 11.15 -11.96
C GLN A 121 -3.46 9.77 -12.14
N HIS A 122 -3.12 9.10 -11.04
CA HIS A 122 -2.54 7.74 -11.04
C HIS A 122 -3.51 6.71 -11.62
N LEU A 123 -4.80 6.83 -11.28
CA LEU A 123 -5.89 5.96 -11.75
C LEU A 123 -6.10 5.99 -13.28
N LYS A 124 -5.47 6.91 -14.02
CA LYS A 124 -5.47 6.91 -15.50
C LYS A 124 -4.55 5.83 -16.08
N ASP A 125 -3.51 5.46 -15.33
CA ASP A 125 -2.44 4.58 -15.79
C ASP A 125 -2.56 3.14 -15.29
N ILE A 126 -3.49 2.89 -14.35
CA ILE A 126 -3.74 1.57 -13.75
C ILE A 126 -5.21 1.14 -13.89
N PRO A 127 -5.51 -0.17 -13.88
CA PRO A 127 -6.87 -0.67 -13.85
C PRO A 127 -7.45 -0.55 -12.43
N TRP A 128 -8.72 -0.15 -12.36
CA TRP A 128 -9.40 0.01 -11.07
C TRP A 128 -10.92 -0.18 -11.18
N VAL A 129 -11.55 -0.42 -10.04
CA VAL A 129 -13.01 -0.51 -9.87
C VAL A 129 -13.47 0.48 -8.80
N PRO A 130 -14.53 1.28 -9.02
CA PRO A 130 -15.06 2.20 -8.00
C PRO A 130 -15.61 1.46 -6.77
N PHE A 131 -15.32 1.97 -5.57
CA PHE A 131 -15.86 1.44 -4.32
C PHE A 131 -16.07 2.56 -3.29
N LEU A 132 -17.31 3.01 -3.09
CA LEU A 132 -17.61 4.20 -2.28
C LEU A 132 -16.78 5.41 -2.74
N ASP A 133 -16.02 6.06 -1.86
CA ASP A 133 -15.04 7.12 -2.16
C ASP A 133 -13.61 6.59 -2.44
N LEU A 134 -13.46 5.28 -2.51
CA LEU A 134 -12.20 4.57 -2.77
C LEU A 134 -12.17 3.96 -4.18
N ALA A 135 -10.97 3.57 -4.59
CA ALA A 135 -10.72 2.78 -5.78
C ALA A 135 -10.09 1.44 -5.38
N ILE A 136 -10.64 0.35 -5.91
CA ILE A 136 -10.04 -0.98 -5.84
C ILE A 136 -9.01 -1.06 -6.97
N THR A 137 -7.74 -1.22 -6.63
CA THR A 137 -6.63 -1.39 -7.58
C THR A 137 -6.00 -2.76 -7.41
N PHE A 138 -5.09 -3.14 -8.31
CA PHE A 138 -4.55 -4.48 -8.40
C PHE A 138 -3.03 -4.51 -8.38
N ARG A 139 -2.48 -5.49 -7.66
CA ARG A 139 -1.04 -5.77 -7.59
C ARG A 139 -0.80 -7.27 -7.69
N LEU A 140 0.38 -7.66 -8.16
CA LEU A 140 0.88 -9.02 -8.00
C LEU A 140 1.63 -9.12 -6.67
N ALA A 141 1.38 -10.20 -5.95
CA ALA A 141 2.14 -10.64 -4.78
C ALA A 141 3.06 -11.80 -5.21
N LEU A 142 4.36 -11.52 -5.26
CA LEU A 142 5.39 -12.45 -5.70
C LEU A 142 6.22 -12.87 -4.48
N GLU A 143 6.07 -14.12 -4.07
CA GLU A 143 6.77 -14.68 -2.93
C GLU A 143 8.17 -15.18 -3.34
N SER A 144 9.17 -14.97 -2.49
CA SER A 144 10.47 -15.63 -2.60
C SER A 144 10.61 -16.78 -1.62
N ASN A 145 11.69 -17.55 -1.77
CA ASN A 145 12.00 -18.71 -0.93
C ASN A 145 12.26 -18.36 0.55
N GLN A 146 12.30 -17.09 0.93
CA GLN A 146 12.61 -16.61 2.29
C GLN A 146 11.39 -16.02 3.02
N ASP A 147 10.16 -16.38 2.61
CA ASP A 147 8.91 -15.81 3.13
C ASP A 147 8.78 -14.28 2.92
N ILE A 148 9.55 -13.71 1.99
CA ILE A 148 9.48 -12.29 1.62
C ILE A 148 8.54 -12.15 0.43
N CYS A 149 7.51 -11.31 0.58
CA CYS A 149 6.59 -10.98 -0.50
C CYS A 149 6.98 -9.65 -1.17
N VAL A 150 7.21 -9.68 -2.48
CA VAL A 150 7.42 -8.50 -3.32
C VAL A 150 6.12 -8.18 -4.04
N PHE A 151 5.73 -6.91 -4.00
CA PHE A 151 4.54 -6.44 -4.69
C PHE A 151 4.90 -5.66 -5.94
N THR A 152 4.20 -5.90 -7.04
CA THR A 152 4.28 -5.07 -8.25
C THR A 152 2.89 -4.64 -8.69
N GLU A 153 2.71 -3.37 -9.00
CA GLU A 153 1.43 -2.82 -9.44
C GLU A 153 1.11 -3.27 -10.86
N ILE A 154 -0.15 -3.65 -11.10
CA ILE A 154 -0.60 -4.01 -12.44
C ILE A 154 -1.02 -2.72 -13.14
N THR A 155 -0.33 -2.38 -14.24
CA THR A 155 -0.63 -1.17 -15.03
C THR A 155 -1.54 -1.48 -16.22
N ASN A 156 -2.17 -0.43 -16.79
CA ASN A 156 -2.93 -0.56 -18.03
C ASN A 156 -2.08 -1.06 -19.21
N SER A 157 -0.77 -0.77 -19.19
CA SER A 157 0.19 -1.29 -20.17
C SER A 157 0.40 -2.80 -20.03
N LEU A 158 0.54 -3.29 -18.79
CA LEU A 158 0.67 -4.73 -18.52
C LEU A 158 -0.62 -5.48 -18.88
N LEU A 159 -1.77 -4.89 -18.56
CA LEU A 159 -3.08 -5.45 -18.88
C LEU A 159 -3.27 -5.65 -20.39
N LYS A 160 -2.83 -4.67 -21.21
CA LYS A 160 -2.80 -4.77 -22.67
C LYS A 160 -1.88 -5.90 -23.18
N ILE A 161 -0.70 -6.05 -22.58
CA ILE A 161 0.24 -7.13 -22.94
C ILE A 161 -0.39 -8.49 -22.65
N TRP A 162 -1.07 -8.61 -21.51
CA TRP A 162 -1.76 -9.83 -21.10
C TRP A 162 -3.05 -10.11 -21.88
N ASN A 163 -3.56 -9.14 -22.63
CA ASN A 163 -4.86 -9.20 -23.30
C ASN A 163 -5.98 -9.60 -22.32
N ALA A 164 -5.95 -9.01 -21.11
CA ALA A 164 -6.95 -9.20 -20.07
C ALA A 164 -7.72 -7.91 -19.81
N THR A 165 -8.77 -7.99 -19.00
CA THR A 165 -9.68 -6.89 -18.66
C THR A 165 -9.67 -6.60 -17.17
N SER A 166 -10.11 -5.40 -16.77
CA SER A 166 -10.24 -5.05 -15.34
C SER A 166 -11.24 -5.95 -14.61
N ASP A 167 -12.29 -6.42 -15.30
CA ASP A 167 -13.25 -7.37 -14.73
C ASP A 167 -12.60 -8.73 -14.47
N GLU A 168 -11.76 -9.22 -15.39
CA GLU A 168 -10.99 -10.45 -15.18
C GLU A 168 -10.02 -10.34 -14.00
N LEU A 169 -9.31 -9.20 -13.88
CA LEU A 169 -8.46 -8.94 -12.71
C LEU A 169 -9.27 -8.94 -11.42
N TYR A 170 -10.43 -8.28 -11.41
CA TYR A 170 -11.31 -8.22 -10.24
C TYR A 170 -11.79 -9.60 -9.81
N GLN A 171 -12.25 -10.43 -10.75
CA GLN A 171 -12.70 -11.79 -10.45
C GLN A 171 -11.55 -12.69 -9.97
N ALA A 172 -10.37 -12.58 -10.57
CA ALA A 172 -9.19 -13.32 -10.12
C ALA A 172 -8.79 -12.91 -8.70
N ALA A 173 -8.67 -11.61 -8.44
CA ALA A 173 -8.30 -11.08 -7.13
C ALA A 173 -9.34 -11.43 -6.05
N LEU A 174 -10.63 -11.44 -6.40
CA LEU A 174 -11.72 -11.82 -5.48
C LEU A 174 -11.65 -13.32 -5.16
N THR A 175 -11.39 -14.14 -6.17
CA THR A 175 -11.18 -15.59 -5.98
C THR A 175 -10.00 -15.85 -5.05
N ASN A 176 -8.88 -15.15 -5.24
CA ASN A 176 -7.69 -15.28 -4.40
C ASN A 176 -7.96 -14.81 -2.96
N LEU A 177 -8.68 -13.69 -2.80
CA LEU A 177 -9.11 -13.19 -1.50
C LEU A 177 -9.97 -14.22 -0.77
N GLN A 178 -10.91 -14.87 -1.44
CA GLN A 178 -11.76 -15.90 -0.83
C GLN A 178 -11.02 -17.20 -0.51
N ALA A 179 -10.04 -17.58 -1.34
CA ALA A 179 -9.23 -18.78 -1.14
C ALA A 179 -8.28 -18.64 0.05
N ASN A 180 -7.77 -17.42 0.29
CA ASN A 180 -6.87 -17.12 1.40
C ASN A 180 -7.68 -16.67 2.62
N ASN A 181 -7.56 -17.39 3.73
CA ASN A 181 -8.19 -17.04 5.00
C ASN A 181 -7.17 -16.44 5.97
N ASP A 182 -6.49 -15.39 5.52
CA ASP A 182 -5.37 -14.71 6.17
C ASP A 182 -5.74 -13.38 6.82
N TYR A 183 -7.04 -13.07 6.89
CA TYR A 183 -7.52 -11.90 7.62
C TYR A 183 -7.30 -12.06 9.13
N VAL A 184 -7.04 -10.93 9.79
CA VAL A 184 -6.94 -10.79 11.24
C VAL A 184 -8.07 -9.89 11.68
N PHE A 185 -8.93 -10.42 12.57
CA PHE A 185 -9.97 -9.65 13.25
C PHE A 185 -9.92 -9.92 14.74
N CYS A 186 -9.46 -8.94 15.52
CA CYS A 186 -9.36 -9.04 16.98
C CYS A 186 -9.53 -7.67 17.63
N ASP A 187 -9.66 -7.65 18.96
CA ASP A 187 -9.68 -6.41 19.72
C ASP A 187 -8.38 -5.62 19.51
N LEU A 188 -8.49 -4.30 19.40
CA LEU A 188 -7.34 -3.44 19.11
C LEU A 188 -6.27 -3.54 20.20
N PHE A 189 -6.64 -3.60 21.48
CA PHE A 189 -5.66 -3.67 22.56
C PHE A 189 -4.96 -5.03 22.57
N ASP A 190 -5.70 -6.11 22.36
CA ASP A 190 -5.10 -7.44 22.23
C ASP A 190 -4.14 -7.51 21.04
N TYR A 191 -4.44 -6.82 19.94
CA TYR A 191 -3.55 -6.71 18.79
C TYR A 191 -2.27 -5.92 19.12
N LEU A 192 -2.40 -4.75 19.74
CA LEU A 192 -1.27 -3.87 20.09
C LEU A 192 -0.33 -4.49 21.13
N PHE A 193 -0.86 -5.29 22.04
CA PHE A 193 -0.10 -5.91 23.13
C PHE A 193 0.11 -7.42 22.97
N LYS A 194 -0.07 -7.97 21.77
CA LYS A 194 0.06 -9.41 21.50
C LYS A 194 1.38 -10.03 21.96
N ASP A 195 2.47 -9.25 21.94
CA ASP A 195 3.81 -9.68 22.33
C ASP A 195 4.15 -9.37 23.80
N MET A 196 3.18 -8.87 24.56
CA MET A 196 3.34 -8.51 25.99
C MET A 196 2.35 -9.33 26.85
N PRO A 197 2.74 -10.52 27.34
CA PRO A 197 1.85 -11.43 28.08
C PRO A 197 1.21 -10.79 29.33
N GLU A 198 1.90 -9.83 29.94
CA GLU A 198 1.46 -9.06 31.12
C GLU A 198 0.20 -8.23 30.85
N PHE A 199 -0.09 -7.93 29.58
CA PHE A 199 -1.22 -7.12 29.13
C PHE A 199 -2.35 -7.96 28.49
N SER A 200 -2.26 -9.30 28.57
CA SER A 200 -3.30 -10.19 28.05
C SER A 200 -4.63 -10.03 28.81
N GLY A 201 -5.74 -9.92 28.07
CA GLY A 201 -7.08 -9.77 28.64
C GLY A 201 -7.35 -8.39 29.27
N ILE A 202 -6.50 -7.39 29.00
CA ILE A 202 -6.75 -6.02 29.46
C ILE A 202 -8.06 -5.45 28.89
N SER A 203 -8.42 -5.85 27.68
CA SER A 203 -9.69 -5.50 27.02
C SER A 203 -10.91 -5.83 27.89
N ASP A 204 -10.89 -6.93 28.66
CA ASP A 204 -11.97 -7.32 29.59
C ASP A 204 -11.98 -6.52 30.90
N SER A 205 -10.85 -5.90 31.25
CA SER A 205 -10.60 -5.27 32.55
C SER A 205 -10.84 -3.76 32.56
N VAL A 206 -10.86 -3.11 31.39
CA VAL A 206 -11.05 -1.67 31.27
C VAL A 206 -12.38 -1.42 30.54
N PRO A 207 -13.32 -0.63 31.10
CA PRO A 207 -14.53 -0.25 30.41
C PRO A 207 -14.20 0.77 29.31
N THR A 208 -13.64 0.31 28.20
CA THR A 208 -13.29 1.10 27.02
C THR A 208 -14.33 0.92 25.92
N VAL A 209 -14.29 1.85 24.96
CA VAL A 209 -14.99 1.71 23.69
C VAL A 209 -14.47 0.45 22.99
N LYS A 210 -15.36 -0.49 22.66
CA LYS A 210 -15.02 -1.69 21.90
C LYS A 210 -14.54 -1.30 20.51
N LEU A 211 -13.27 -1.54 20.22
CA LEU A 211 -12.66 -1.19 18.95
C LEU A 211 -11.83 -2.37 18.47
N TYR A 212 -12.08 -2.81 17.25
CA TYR A 212 -11.46 -3.98 16.65
C TYR A 212 -10.60 -3.54 15.47
N ILE A 213 -9.56 -4.31 15.18
CA ILE A 213 -8.77 -4.17 13.96
C ILE A 213 -9.22 -5.22 12.94
N LEU A 214 -9.31 -4.82 11.67
CA LEU A 214 -9.44 -5.72 10.52
C LEU A 214 -8.28 -5.45 9.55
N THR A 215 -7.41 -6.44 9.35
CA THR A 215 -6.25 -6.37 8.46
C THR A 215 -5.89 -7.75 7.93
N ASN A 216 -4.82 -7.88 7.13
CA ASN A 216 -4.24 -9.17 6.73
C ASN A 216 -3.12 -9.61 7.68
N ASN A 217 -2.66 -10.85 7.57
CA ASN A 217 -1.61 -11.40 8.44
C ASN A 217 -0.25 -10.68 8.38
N GLN A 218 0.04 -9.96 7.29
CA GLN A 218 1.25 -9.15 7.12
C GLN A 218 1.11 -7.75 7.70
N ALA A 219 -0.10 -7.33 8.09
CA ALA A 219 -0.43 -5.96 8.47
C ALA A 219 0.02 -4.91 7.41
N GLN A 220 0.02 -5.30 6.13
CA GLN A 220 0.49 -4.45 5.04
C GLN A 220 -0.54 -4.37 3.93
N PHE A 221 -1.03 -3.15 3.66
CA PHE A 221 -2.11 -2.89 2.71
C PHE A 221 -3.37 -3.74 2.99
N GLY A 222 -3.64 -4.11 4.24
CA GLY A 222 -4.70 -5.04 4.63
C GLY A 222 -6.11 -4.45 4.66
N ALA A 223 -6.29 -3.16 4.41
CA ALA A 223 -7.63 -2.56 4.38
C ALA A 223 -8.53 -3.15 3.27
N TYR A 224 -7.95 -3.82 2.25
CA TYR A 224 -8.74 -4.54 1.25
C TYR A 224 -9.59 -5.66 1.85
N GLU A 225 -9.32 -6.12 3.07
CA GLU A 225 -10.14 -7.11 3.77
C GLU A 225 -11.60 -6.67 3.92
N LEU A 226 -11.89 -5.36 3.81
CA LEU A 226 -13.25 -4.82 3.67
C LEU A 226 -14.05 -5.46 2.54
N LEU A 227 -13.35 -5.84 1.46
CA LEU A 227 -13.93 -6.39 0.24
C LEU A 227 -14.21 -7.89 0.35
N ARG A 228 -13.78 -8.54 1.45
CA ARG A 228 -13.99 -9.96 1.67
C ARG A 228 -15.48 -10.26 1.77
N PRO A 229 -16.01 -11.18 0.95
CA PRO A 229 -17.43 -11.51 1.00
C PRO A 229 -17.87 -11.95 2.40
N ASN A 230 -18.99 -11.40 2.86
CA ASN A 230 -19.63 -11.67 4.16
C ASN A 230 -18.85 -11.24 5.42
N ILE A 231 -17.63 -10.71 5.34
CA ILE A 231 -16.83 -10.41 6.55
C ILE A 231 -17.55 -9.44 7.50
N LEU A 232 -18.13 -8.37 6.96
CA LEU A 232 -18.88 -7.38 7.76
C LEU A 232 -20.14 -7.98 8.35
N LYS A 233 -20.85 -8.81 7.57
CA LYS A 233 -22.04 -9.52 8.03
C LYS A 233 -21.72 -10.44 9.19
N GLU A 234 -20.65 -11.21 9.10
CA GLU A 234 -20.20 -12.10 10.17
C GLU A 234 -19.81 -11.34 11.44
N ILE A 235 -19.08 -10.23 11.29
CA ILE A 235 -18.71 -9.36 12.42
C ILE A 235 -19.97 -8.77 13.08
N ALA A 236 -20.88 -8.20 12.27
CA ALA A 236 -22.13 -7.60 12.73
C ALA A 236 -23.07 -8.61 13.40
N ASP A 237 -23.17 -9.82 12.85
CA ASP A 237 -23.96 -10.92 13.42
C ASP A 237 -23.39 -11.37 14.78
N LYS A 238 -22.05 -11.46 14.91
CA LYS A 238 -21.38 -11.78 16.19
C LYS A 238 -21.58 -10.68 17.24
N SER A 239 -21.55 -9.40 16.83
CA SER A 239 -21.74 -8.26 17.72
C SER A 239 -23.22 -7.90 17.96
N ASN A 240 -24.14 -8.53 17.23
CA ASN A 240 -25.57 -8.23 17.23
C ASN A 240 -25.88 -6.73 17.02
N SER A 241 -25.13 -6.05 16.14
CA SER A 241 -25.11 -4.60 16.01
C SER A 241 -24.71 -4.20 14.58
N ASP A 242 -25.11 -2.99 14.16
CA ASP A 242 -24.53 -2.35 12.98
C ASP A 242 -23.04 -2.04 13.25
N LEU A 243 -22.24 -1.77 12.22
CA LEU A 243 -20.81 -1.49 12.42
C LEU A 243 -20.44 -0.12 11.89
N ILE A 244 -19.69 0.63 12.69
CA ILE A 244 -18.90 1.75 12.20
C ILE A 244 -17.55 1.23 11.75
N ILE A 245 -17.12 1.63 10.57
CA ILE A 245 -15.81 1.32 10.01
C ILE A 245 -15.04 2.64 9.83
N PHE A 246 -13.80 2.65 10.32
CA PHE A 246 -12.86 3.74 10.19
C PHE A 246 -11.79 3.37 9.15
N PRO A 247 -11.98 3.76 7.88
CA PRO A 247 -11.02 3.52 6.80
C PRO A 247 -9.89 4.56 6.82
N CYS A 248 -9.23 4.75 7.97
CA CYS A 248 -8.19 5.78 8.10
C CYS A 248 -6.92 5.41 7.34
N SER A 249 -6.57 4.12 7.30
CA SER A 249 -5.28 3.61 6.82
C SER A 249 -5.46 2.65 5.65
N VAL A 250 -4.51 2.61 4.72
CA VAL A 250 -4.45 1.57 3.67
C VAL A 250 -4.06 0.20 4.24
N HIS A 251 -3.45 0.16 5.43
CA HIS A 251 -2.90 -1.03 6.06
C HIS A 251 -3.90 -1.81 6.90
N GLU A 252 -4.88 -1.13 7.49
CA GLU A 252 -5.89 -1.73 8.36
C GLU A 252 -7.15 -0.87 8.44
N LEU A 253 -8.22 -1.47 8.94
CA LEU A 253 -9.46 -0.79 9.29
C LEU A 253 -9.69 -0.93 10.78
N LEU A 254 -10.24 0.12 11.40
CA LEU A 254 -10.81 -0.02 12.72
C LEU A 254 -12.32 -0.22 12.60
N VAL A 255 -12.88 -1.10 13.44
CA VAL A 255 -14.29 -1.48 13.42
C VAL A 255 -14.86 -1.33 14.82
N HIS A 256 -16.01 -0.65 14.92
CA HIS A 256 -16.70 -0.41 16.18
C HIS A 256 -18.17 -0.85 16.07
N PRO A 257 -18.67 -1.73 16.96
CA PRO A 257 -20.09 -2.04 17.04
C PRO A 257 -20.90 -0.80 17.39
N TYR A 258 -21.85 -0.43 16.54
CA TYR A 258 -22.61 0.80 16.66
C TYR A 258 -23.83 0.62 17.55
N ASP A 259 -23.84 1.33 18.68
CA ASP A 259 -24.96 1.37 19.63
C ASP A 259 -25.67 2.74 19.67
N GLY A 260 -25.23 3.70 18.84
CA GLY A 260 -25.78 5.04 18.78
C GLY A 260 -25.36 5.97 19.92
N THR A 261 -24.45 5.55 20.81
CA THR A 261 -24.01 6.37 21.95
C THR A 261 -23.11 7.53 21.54
N ILE A 262 -22.26 7.32 20.54
CA ILE A 262 -21.39 8.33 19.94
C ILE A 262 -21.98 8.76 18.59
N SER A 263 -22.06 10.07 18.35
CA SER A 263 -22.59 10.58 17.09
C SER A 263 -21.63 10.31 15.93
N ILE A 264 -22.18 10.05 14.74
CA ILE A 264 -21.40 9.83 13.52
C ILE A 264 -20.56 11.07 13.18
N ASP A 265 -21.08 12.27 13.43
CA ASP A 265 -20.33 13.52 13.19
C ASP A 265 -19.07 13.61 14.05
N TYR A 266 -19.15 13.25 15.33
CA TYR A 266 -17.98 13.20 16.21
C TYR A 266 -16.97 12.15 15.76
N MET A 267 -17.44 10.99 15.31
CA MET A 267 -16.57 9.95 14.74
C MET A 267 -15.87 10.46 13.48
N ARG A 268 -16.57 11.18 12.60
CA ARG A 268 -15.99 11.77 11.37
C ARG A 268 -14.95 12.84 11.69
N GLU A 269 -15.22 13.69 12.69
CA GLU A 269 -14.23 14.65 13.20
C GLU A 269 -12.98 13.96 13.75
N THR A 270 -13.15 12.83 14.45
CA THR A 270 -12.04 12.02 14.97
C THR A 270 -11.19 11.43 13.85
N VAL A 271 -11.83 10.84 12.82
CA VAL A 271 -11.11 10.34 11.62
C VAL A 271 -10.31 11.45 10.96
N HIS A 272 -10.96 12.59 10.72
CA HIS A 272 -10.30 13.73 10.12
C HIS A 272 -9.09 14.19 10.95
N HIS A 273 -9.22 14.27 12.27
CA HIS A 273 -8.11 14.62 13.15
C HIS A 273 -6.93 13.63 13.02
N VAL A 274 -7.20 12.33 13.18
CA VAL A 274 -6.18 11.26 13.10
C VAL A 274 -5.45 11.28 11.76
N ASN A 275 -6.19 11.37 10.65
CA ASN A 275 -5.61 11.40 9.32
C ASN A 275 -4.68 12.60 9.08
N HIS A 276 -4.93 13.72 9.77
CA HIS A 276 -4.16 14.94 9.61
C HIS A 276 -2.99 15.09 10.59
N THR A 277 -3.01 14.41 11.73
CA THR A 277 -1.98 14.57 12.78
C THR A 277 -1.13 13.33 13.03
N GLU A 278 -1.68 12.13 12.85
CA GLU A 278 -1.03 10.88 13.27
C GLU A 278 -0.56 10.00 12.11
N LEU A 279 -1.10 10.21 10.90
CA LEU A 279 -0.80 9.38 9.74
C LEU A 279 0.06 10.10 8.71
N LEU A 280 0.92 9.33 8.03
CA LEU A 280 1.55 9.77 6.81
C LEU A 280 0.47 9.93 5.73
N LYS A 281 0.60 10.94 4.89
CA LYS A 281 -0.41 11.24 3.85
C LYS A 281 -0.60 10.06 2.90
N GLU A 282 0.48 9.36 2.60
CA GLU A 282 0.51 8.15 1.78
C GLU A 282 -0.14 6.93 2.42
N ASP A 283 -0.36 6.93 3.73
CA ASP A 283 -1.04 5.84 4.43
C ASP A 283 -2.55 6.12 4.58
N VAL A 284 -2.97 7.39 4.47
CA VAL A 284 -4.38 7.76 4.61
C VAL A 284 -5.25 7.08 3.55
N LEU A 285 -6.39 6.52 3.93
CA LEU A 285 -7.31 5.88 2.98
C LEU A 285 -8.58 6.71 2.72
N SER A 286 -9.30 7.12 3.76
CA SER A 286 -10.45 8.03 3.63
C SER A 286 -10.65 8.90 4.88
N ASN A 287 -11.16 10.12 4.65
CA ASN A 287 -11.61 11.05 5.69
C ASN A 287 -13.08 10.83 6.10
N GLN A 288 -13.73 9.80 5.55
CA GLN A 288 -15.11 9.44 5.86
C GLN A 288 -15.18 8.32 6.88
N VAL A 289 -16.36 8.18 7.48
CA VAL A 289 -16.73 7.04 8.31
C VAL A 289 -17.74 6.22 7.52
N TYR A 290 -17.62 4.89 7.56
CA TYR A 290 -18.61 4.03 6.92
C TYR A 290 -19.52 3.38 7.95
N LEU A 291 -20.77 3.17 7.58
CA LEU A 291 -21.77 2.44 8.36
C LEU A 291 -22.18 1.18 7.60
N TYR A 292 -21.91 0.02 8.19
CA TYR A 292 -22.48 -1.24 7.76
C TYR A 292 -23.78 -1.50 8.52
N GLN A 293 -24.88 -1.55 7.78
CA GLN A 293 -26.21 -1.79 8.29
C GLN A 293 -26.50 -3.29 8.24
N ARG A 294 -26.58 -3.93 9.41
CA ARG A 294 -26.66 -5.38 9.54
C ARG A 294 -27.95 -5.95 8.94
N LYS A 295 -29.08 -5.25 9.12
CA LYS A 295 -30.39 -5.72 8.65
C LYS A 295 -30.51 -5.67 7.13
N GLU A 296 -29.93 -4.63 6.53
CA GLU A 296 -29.98 -4.40 5.09
C GLU A 296 -28.81 -5.06 4.34
N ASP A 297 -27.84 -5.64 5.06
CA ASP A 297 -26.59 -6.18 4.51
C ASP A 297 -25.90 -5.19 3.56
N ARG A 298 -25.71 -3.97 4.05
CA ARG A 298 -25.29 -2.83 3.20
C ARG A 298 -24.28 -1.94 3.89
N LEU A 299 -23.18 -1.67 3.18
CA LEU A 299 -22.19 -0.67 3.56
C LEU A 299 -22.47 0.67 2.86
N ILE A 300 -22.48 1.76 3.61
CA ILE A 300 -22.64 3.13 3.10
C ILE A 300 -21.62 4.07 3.73
N ILE A 301 -21.33 5.19 3.06
CA ILE A 301 -20.69 6.34 3.72
C ILE A 301 -21.72 6.98 4.65
N ALA A 302 -21.35 7.15 5.91
CA ALA A 302 -22.18 7.67 6.98
C ALA A 302 -22.10 9.19 7.08
#